data_AF-A0A6G1RTE4-F1
#
_entry.id   AF-A0A6G1RTE4-F1
#
_cell.length_a   1.000
_cell.length_b   1.000
_cell.length_c   1.000
_cell.angle_alpha   90.00
_cell.angle_beta   90.00
_cell.angle_gamma   90.00
#
_symmetry.space_group_name_H-M   'P 1'
#
loop_
_entity.id
_entity.type
_entity.pdbx_description
1 polymer ?
#
loop_
_entity_poly.entity_id
_entity_poly.type
_entity_poly.pdbx_seq_one_letter_code
_entity_poly.pdbx_strand_id
1 'polypeptide(L)'
;LTLPVPAVMAAAAGRADPSAFSAGNAQGPTRKISTEEKGKRVISWLKKIYQNEPIPEYEVNKRTIDILYGLTEINEARDRDVSLLIKDMEQQATEYKEEANYLQGILEDCLGPSTYSLPSKINDYLSFLVDSALILETKDTSLASLFCAINDMTAELYATESRNREMEMELRDMHKKLSAALALEERLHRDLKKTELLLERERLKSDSRSPQFKFLQDKAYELKISIQLAEEQLLARGWDKSLTHESLLSLSETLAKLQKDDALLKQELENYQDLTPNPSLAKVRIEEVRRELNALEEEFLKYVTALSVEMQEPSKP
;
A
#
# COMPACT_ATOMS: atom_id res chain seq x y z
N LEU A 1 -33.12 -28.95 55.79
CA LEU A 1 -33.61 -28.01 56.82
C LEU A 1 -33.01 -26.67 56.50
N THR A 2 -33.87 -25.77 56.05
CA THR A 2 -33.55 -24.49 55.44
C THR A 2 -33.77 -23.39 56.47
N LEU A 3 -32.93 -22.36 56.42
CA LEU A 3 -32.93 -21.06 57.13
C LEU A 3 -31.98 -20.94 58.34
N PRO A 4 -31.44 -19.74 58.64
CA PRO A 4 -31.10 -18.62 57.76
C PRO A 4 -29.66 -18.07 57.98
N VAL A 5 -29.11 -17.45 56.95
CA VAL A 5 -27.89 -16.62 57.00
C VAL A 5 -28.22 -15.29 57.69
N PRO A 6 -27.48 -14.82 58.71
CA PRO A 6 -27.67 -13.48 59.22
C PRO A 6 -26.97 -12.46 58.31
N ALA A 7 -27.79 -11.61 57.72
CA ALA A 7 -27.40 -10.38 57.05
C ALA A 7 -27.12 -9.30 58.09
N VAL A 8 -25.84 -9.04 58.42
CA VAL A 8 -25.37 -7.74 58.93
C VAL A 8 -23.89 -7.55 58.54
N MET A 9 -23.66 -6.88 57.41
CA MET A 9 -22.64 -5.84 57.21
C MET A 9 -22.69 -5.39 55.75
N ALA A 10 -23.80 -4.76 55.40
CA ALA A 10 -23.92 -3.92 54.23
C ALA A 10 -23.97 -2.47 54.72
N ALA A 11 -22.81 -1.81 54.83
CA ALA A 11 -22.69 -0.36 54.77
C ALA A 11 -21.21 0.05 54.65
N ALA A 12 -20.95 0.97 53.73
CA ALA A 12 -19.70 1.71 53.52
C ALA A 12 -18.58 1.07 52.66
N ALA A 13 -18.93 0.31 51.62
CA ALA A 13 -18.11 0.27 50.41
C ALA A 13 -18.47 1.48 49.52
N GLY A 14 -17.92 2.66 49.87
CA GLY A 14 -17.87 3.79 48.96
C GLY A 14 -16.91 3.46 47.82
N ARG A 15 -17.43 2.87 46.75
CA ARG A 15 -16.74 2.79 45.45
C ARG A 15 -16.37 4.20 45.03
N ALA A 16 -15.09 4.54 45.12
CA ALA A 16 -14.51 5.57 44.28
C ALA A 16 -14.39 4.97 42.87
N ASP A 17 -15.13 5.53 41.92
CA ASP A 17 -15.02 5.24 40.50
C ASP A 17 -13.55 5.36 40.04
N PRO A 18 -12.94 4.33 39.41
CA PRO A 18 -11.62 4.47 38.82
C PRO A 18 -11.64 5.22 37.47
N SER A 19 -12.78 5.81 37.06
CA SER A 19 -12.96 6.51 35.79
C SER A 19 -12.97 8.04 35.87
N ALA A 20 -12.73 8.64 37.05
CA ALA A 20 -12.77 10.10 37.22
C ALA A 20 -11.42 10.79 37.47
N PHE A 21 -10.29 10.07 37.41
CA PHE A 21 -8.96 10.63 37.69
C PHE A 21 -8.02 10.62 36.47
N SER A 22 -8.50 11.02 35.30
CA SER A 22 -7.61 11.35 34.17
C SER A 22 -8.24 12.32 33.17
N ALA A 23 -8.54 13.54 33.63
CA ALA A 23 -8.72 14.69 32.75
C ALA A 23 -8.53 15.97 33.57
N GLY A 24 -7.26 16.33 33.82
CA GLY A 24 -6.99 17.58 34.53
C GLY A 24 -5.59 17.74 35.11
N ASN A 25 -4.54 17.11 34.57
CA ASN A 25 -3.19 17.60 34.85
C ASN A 25 -2.86 18.64 33.77
N ALA A 26 -3.41 19.83 33.98
CA ALA A 26 -2.89 21.03 33.37
C ALA A 26 -1.38 21.06 33.63
N GLN A 27 -0.60 21.18 32.55
CA GLN A 27 0.79 21.62 32.61
C GLN A 27 0.83 22.97 33.33
N GLY A 28 0.95 22.92 34.65
CA GLY A 28 1.46 24.02 35.45
C GLY A 28 2.91 24.25 35.07
N PRO A 29 3.39 25.50 35.11
CA PRO A 29 4.73 25.83 34.69
C PRO A 29 5.71 25.05 35.55
N THR A 30 6.59 24.27 34.90
CA THR A 30 7.77 23.69 35.56
C THR A 30 8.60 24.86 36.06
N ARG A 31 8.40 25.22 37.33
CA ARG A 31 9.21 26.19 38.06
C ARG A 31 10.63 25.66 37.96
N LYS A 32 11.47 26.29 37.14
CA LYS A 32 12.88 25.92 37.01
C LYS A 32 13.52 26.13 38.38
N ILE A 33 13.62 25.05 39.16
CA ILE A 33 14.26 25.05 40.47
C ILE A 33 15.72 25.48 40.25
N SER A 34 16.13 26.55 40.93
CA SER A 34 17.48 27.09 40.78
C SER A 34 18.51 26.07 41.27
N THR A 35 19.71 26.03 40.68
CA THR A 35 20.81 25.17 41.13
C THR A 35 21.17 25.40 42.61
N GLU A 36 20.92 26.62 43.10
CA GLU A 36 21.12 26.98 44.50
C GLU A 36 20.07 26.36 45.44
N GLU A 37 18.81 26.28 45.00
CA GLU A 37 17.73 25.62 45.74
C GLU A 37 17.96 24.10 45.80
N LYS A 38 18.39 23.51 44.68
CA LYS A 38 18.79 22.10 44.62
C LYS A 38 19.95 21.83 45.58
N GLY A 39 20.98 22.69 45.59
CA GLY A 39 22.11 22.57 46.50
C GLY A 39 21.70 22.62 47.98
N LYS A 40 20.81 23.55 48.36
CA LYS A 40 20.28 23.64 49.73
C LYS A 40 19.54 22.37 50.15
N ARG A 41 18.71 21.81 49.27
CA ARG A 41 17.99 20.55 49.53
C ARG A 41 18.94 19.37 49.68
N VAL A 42 19.94 19.26 48.82
CA VAL A 42 20.98 18.21 48.89
C VAL A 42 21.76 18.29 50.20
N ILE A 43 22.17 19.49 50.63
CA ILE A 43 22.89 19.65 51.90
C ILE A 43 22.02 19.25 53.09
N SER A 44 20.73 19.61 53.08
CA SER A 44 19.77 19.20 54.13
C SER A 44 19.61 17.68 54.18
N TRP A 45 19.48 17.03 53.01
CA TRP A 45 19.38 15.58 52.89
C TRP A 45 20.66 14.87 53.34
N LEU A 46 21.84 15.37 52.95
CA LEU A 46 23.12 14.84 53.42
C LEU A 46 23.26 14.97 54.95
N LYS A 47 22.87 16.10 55.54
CA LYS A 47 22.84 16.24 57.01
C LYS A 47 21.91 15.23 57.67
N LYS A 48 20.74 14.95 57.08
CA LYS A 48 19.80 13.94 57.58
C LYS A 48 20.37 12.52 57.52
N ILE A 49 21.15 12.19 56.49
CA ILE A 49 21.79 10.88 56.34
C ILE A 49 22.96 10.71 57.31
N TYR A 50 23.86 11.69 57.35
CA TYR A 50 25.10 11.59 58.12
C TYR A 50 24.93 11.89 59.61
N GLN A 51 23.84 12.55 60.03
CA GLN A 51 23.44 12.83 61.43
C GLN A 51 24.56 13.36 62.35
N ASN A 52 25.45 12.48 62.83
CA ASN A 52 26.57 12.77 63.72
C ASN A 52 27.97 12.68 63.07
N GLU A 53 28.07 12.25 61.81
CA GLU A 53 29.32 12.19 61.04
C GLU A 53 29.49 13.43 60.13
N PRO A 54 30.73 13.90 59.92
CA PRO A 54 30.98 14.97 58.98
C PRO A 54 30.68 14.50 57.54
N ILE A 55 29.98 15.34 56.77
CA ILE A 55 29.71 15.07 55.35
C ILE A 55 31.05 15.00 54.62
N PRO A 56 31.35 13.90 53.90
CA PRO A 56 32.56 13.79 53.11
C PRO A 56 32.69 14.94 52.11
N GLU A 57 33.91 15.44 51.92
CA GLU A 57 34.17 16.49 50.94
C GLU A 57 33.82 15.98 49.53
N TYR A 58 33.03 16.75 48.79
CA TYR A 58 32.64 16.45 47.43
C TYR A 58 32.74 17.69 46.55
N GLU A 59 33.00 17.47 45.26
CA GLU A 59 33.09 18.56 44.29
C GLU A 59 31.69 19.14 44.03
N VAL A 60 31.47 20.39 44.44
CA VAL A 60 30.20 21.12 44.27
C VAL A 60 30.10 21.67 42.84
N ASN A 61 29.98 20.76 41.87
CA ASN A 61 29.75 21.09 40.46
C ASN A 61 28.26 20.98 40.12
N LYS A 62 27.78 21.73 39.11
CA LYS A 62 26.37 21.67 38.66
C LYS A 62 25.93 20.23 38.37
N ARG A 63 26.79 19.44 37.72
CA ARG A 63 26.55 18.02 37.45
C ARG A 63 26.39 17.21 38.75
N THR A 64 27.26 17.44 39.74
CA THR A 64 27.22 16.74 41.03
C THR A 64 25.96 17.09 41.82
N ILE A 65 25.59 18.38 41.87
CA ILE A 65 24.36 18.85 42.54
C ILE A 65 23.13 18.23 41.88
N ASP A 66 23.05 18.20 40.54
CA ASP A 66 21.92 17.61 39.84
C ASP A 66 21.80 16.10 40.09
N ILE A 67 22.94 15.37 40.13
CA ILE A 67 22.96 13.93 40.46
C ILE A 67 22.50 13.70 41.90
N LEU A 68 23.06 14.41 42.87
CA LEU A 68 22.71 14.28 44.28
C LEU A 68 21.26 14.70 44.56
N TYR A 69 20.76 15.70 43.83
CA TYR A 69 19.36 16.13 43.92
C TYR A 69 18.42 15.03 43.40
N GLY A 70 18.74 14.40 42.26
CA GLY A 70 17.98 13.25 41.76
C GLY A 70 18.02 12.07 42.74
N LEU A 71 19.18 11.80 43.34
CA LEU A 71 19.34 10.77 44.37
C LEU A 71 18.48 11.08 45.62
N THR A 72 18.42 12.34 46.02
CA THR A 72 17.57 12.83 47.12
C THR A 72 16.10 12.55 46.83
N GLU A 73 15.61 12.91 45.63
CA GLU A 73 14.21 12.70 45.25
C GLU A 73 13.84 11.21 45.20
N ILE A 74 14.73 10.37 44.65
CA ILE A 74 14.51 8.92 44.61
C ILE A 74 14.50 8.35 46.03
N ASN A 75 15.42 8.76 46.90
CA ASN A 75 15.49 8.26 48.26
C ASN A 75 14.26 8.70 49.07
N GLU A 76 13.84 9.96 48.98
CA GLU A 76 12.64 10.46 49.64
C GLU A 76 11.35 9.79 49.12
N ALA A 77 11.29 9.41 47.84
CA ALA A 77 10.19 8.62 47.31
C ALA A 77 10.18 7.21 47.93
N ARG A 78 11.32 6.52 47.94
CA ARG A 78 11.46 5.19 48.55
C ARG A 78 11.18 5.19 50.04
N ASP A 79 11.67 6.19 50.78
CA ASP A 79 11.41 6.37 52.22
C ASP A 79 9.90 6.49 52.49
N ARG A 80 9.16 7.21 51.61
CA ARG A 80 7.70 7.33 51.71
C ARG A 80 7.02 5.99 51.44
N ASP A 81 7.43 5.26 50.42
CA ASP A 81 6.85 3.96 50.07
C ASP A 81 7.08 2.94 51.20
N VAL A 82 8.30 2.88 51.74
CA VAL A 82 8.63 2.02 52.89
C VAL A 82 7.82 2.45 54.12
N SER A 83 7.68 3.74 54.38
CA SER A 83 6.86 4.24 55.51
C SER A 83 5.38 3.89 55.35
N LEU A 84 4.85 3.90 54.12
CA LEU A 84 3.47 3.47 53.84
C LEU A 84 3.32 1.97 54.07
N LEU A 85 4.28 1.15 53.60
CA LEU A 85 4.28 -0.29 53.85
C LEU A 85 4.34 -0.61 55.34
N ILE A 86 5.18 0.08 56.13
CA ILE A 86 5.25 -0.12 57.58
C ILE A 86 3.88 0.18 58.22
N LYS A 87 3.26 1.31 57.87
CA LYS A 87 1.94 1.68 58.40
C LYS A 87 0.86 0.66 58.04
N ASP A 88 0.88 0.15 56.82
CA ASP A 88 -0.06 -0.87 56.35
C ASP A 88 0.11 -2.17 57.15
N MET A 89 1.35 -2.63 57.34
CA MET A 89 1.67 -3.82 58.14
C MET A 89 1.32 -3.64 59.62
N GLU A 90 1.57 -2.46 60.20
CA GLU A 90 1.16 -2.14 61.57
C GLU A 90 -0.36 -2.16 61.72
N GLN A 91 -1.10 -1.55 60.77
CA GLN A 91 -2.55 -1.58 60.75
C GLN A 91 -3.07 -3.02 60.66
N GLN A 92 -2.55 -3.81 59.73
CA GLN A 92 -2.93 -5.21 59.56
C GLN A 92 -2.66 -6.03 60.84
N ALA A 93 -1.53 -5.78 61.51
CA ALA A 93 -1.22 -6.41 62.79
C ALA A 93 -2.21 -6.01 63.90
N THR A 94 -2.64 -4.74 63.95
CA THR A 94 -3.67 -4.31 64.89
C THR A 94 -5.03 -4.94 64.60
N GLU A 95 -5.44 -5.03 63.34
CA GLU A 95 -6.70 -5.67 62.93
C GLU A 95 -6.72 -7.15 63.32
N TYR A 96 -5.64 -7.90 63.04
CA TYR A 96 -5.55 -9.30 63.46
C TYR A 96 -5.55 -9.47 64.99
N LYS A 97 -4.93 -8.53 65.71
CA LYS A 97 -4.94 -8.54 67.18
C LYS A 97 -6.33 -8.26 67.73
N GLU A 98 -7.06 -7.31 67.16
CA GLU A 98 -8.44 -7.01 67.54
C GLU A 98 -9.37 -8.18 67.25
N GLU A 99 -9.25 -8.82 66.09
CA GLU A 99 -10.00 -10.04 65.74
C GLU A 99 -9.69 -11.18 66.71
N ALA A 100 -8.41 -11.40 67.05
CA ALA A 100 -8.02 -12.42 68.03
C ALA A 100 -8.63 -12.15 69.41
N ASN A 101 -8.60 -10.90 69.87
CA ASN A 101 -9.23 -10.50 71.13
C ASN A 101 -10.76 -10.63 71.08
N TYR A 102 -11.39 -10.31 69.94
CA TYR A 102 -12.83 -10.46 69.75
C TYR A 102 -13.26 -11.93 69.85
N LEU A 103 -12.56 -12.83 69.15
CA LEU A 103 -12.81 -14.26 69.21
C LEU A 103 -12.56 -14.82 70.61
N GLN A 104 -11.50 -14.37 71.27
CA GLN A 104 -11.23 -14.73 72.67
C GLN A 104 -12.37 -14.27 73.59
N GLY A 105 -12.86 -13.03 73.43
CA GLY A 105 -13.99 -12.51 74.19
C GLY A 105 -15.27 -13.32 74.01
N ILE A 106 -15.60 -13.70 72.76
CA ILE A 106 -16.75 -14.59 72.50
C ILE A 106 -16.59 -15.93 73.23
N LEU A 107 -15.39 -16.50 73.20
CA LEU A 107 -15.11 -17.77 73.88
C LEU A 107 -15.24 -17.63 75.40
N GLU A 108 -14.73 -16.54 75.98
CA GLU A 108 -14.84 -16.23 77.41
C GLU A 108 -16.30 -15.98 77.84
N ASP A 109 -17.10 -15.29 77.02
CA ASP A 109 -18.53 -15.08 77.26
C ASP A 109 -19.34 -16.39 77.19
N CYS A 110 -18.99 -17.27 76.25
CA CYS A 110 -19.66 -18.56 76.06
C CYS A 110 -19.25 -19.62 77.11
N LEU A 111 -18.01 -19.60 77.59
CA LEU A 111 -17.46 -20.60 78.52
C LEU A 111 -17.40 -20.11 79.98
N GLY A 112 -17.58 -18.80 80.21
CA GLY A 112 -17.42 -18.15 81.51
C GLY A 112 -15.96 -17.87 81.89
N PRO A 113 -15.70 -17.07 82.94
CA PRO A 113 -14.36 -16.54 83.29
C PRO A 113 -13.35 -17.58 83.84
N SER A 114 -13.65 -18.87 83.74
CA SER A 114 -12.91 -19.94 84.40
C SER A 114 -12.76 -21.14 83.48
N THR A 115 -11.69 -21.13 82.68
CA THR A 115 -11.21 -22.30 81.94
C THR A 115 -10.87 -23.48 82.87
N TYR A 116 -10.65 -23.20 84.16
CA TYR A 116 -10.28 -24.17 85.20
C TYR A 116 -11.48 -24.86 85.90
N SER A 117 -12.73 -24.39 85.69
CA SER A 117 -13.92 -25.01 86.31
C SER A 117 -14.84 -25.70 85.31
N LEU A 118 -14.41 -25.88 84.06
CA LEU A 118 -15.20 -26.64 83.09
C LEU A 118 -15.23 -28.13 83.48
N PRO A 119 -16.42 -28.77 83.47
CA PRO A 119 -16.54 -30.23 83.62
C PRO A 119 -15.62 -30.96 82.63
N SER A 120 -14.89 -32.00 83.08
CA SER A 120 -13.87 -32.66 82.23
C SER A 120 -14.43 -33.12 80.88
N LYS A 121 -15.69 -33.56 80.84
CA LYS A 121 -16.39 -33.93 79.60
C LYS A 121 -16.42 -32.82 78.54
N ILE A 122 -16.59 -31.56 78.94
CA ILE A 122 -16.60 -30.42 78.00
C ILE A 122 -15.20 -30.20 77.44
N ASN A 123 -14.18 -30.34 78.29
CA ASN A 123 -12.79 -30.27 77.85
C ASN A 123 -12.46 -31.43 76.88
N ASP A 124 -12.98 -32.63 77.14
CA ASP A 124 -12.82 -33.78 76.25
C ASP A 124 -13.47 -33.52 74.89
N TYR A 125 -14.68 -32.95 74.84
CA TYR A 125 -15.34 -32.57 73.58
C TYR A 125 -14.61 -31.45 72.84
N LEU A 126 -14.10 -30.44 73.55
CA LEU A 126 -13.28 -29.39 72.94
C LEU A 126 -11.98 -29.95 72.39
N SER A 127 -11.31 -30.85 73.12
CA SER A 127 -10.11 -31.52 72.64
C SER A 127 -10.41 -32.37 71.39
N PHE A 128 -11.51 -33.11 71.38
CA PHE A 128 -11.92 -33.91 70.21
C PHE A 128 -12.26 -33.02 69.00
N LEU A 129 -12.85 -31.84 69.23
CA LEU A 129 -13.12 -30.86 68.18
C LEU A 129 -11.82 -30.26 67.63
N VAL A 130 -10.88 -29.89 68.50
CA VAL A 130 -9.55 -29.41 68.11
C VAL A 130 -8.80 -30.50 67.33
N ASP A 131 -8.80 -31.74 67.81
CA ASP A 131 -8.18 -32.88 67.15
C ASP A 131 -8.83 -33.17 65.79
N SER A 132 -10.16 -33.09 65.71
CA SER A 132 -10.89 -33.23 64.44
C SER A 132 -10.55 -32.10 63.47
N ALA A 133 -10.47 -30.85 63.94
CA ALA A 133 -10.06 -29.71 63.13
C ALA A 133 -8.61 -29.83 62.63
N LEU A 134 -7.72 -30.37 63.47
CA LEU A 134 -6.32 -30.62 63.14
C LEU A 134 -6.18 -31.77 62.11
N ILE A 135 -6.94 -32.86 62.27
CA ILE A 135 -6.98 -33.98 61.31
C ILE A 135 -7.58 -33.55 59.97
N LEU A 136 -8.60 -32.68 60.00
CA LEU A 136 -9.22 -32.13 58.80
C LEU A 136 -8.41 -30.97 58.19
N GLU A 137 -7.26 -30.61 58.79
CA GLU A 137 -6.40 -29.49 58.40
C GLU A 137 -7.19 -28.18 58.17
N THR A 138 -8.29 -27.99 58.92
CA THR A 138 -9.11 -26.80 58.76
C THR A 138 -8.34 -25.61 59.31
N LYS A 139 -7.98 -24.69 58.42
CA LYS A 139 -7.15 -23.51 58.75
C LYS A 139 -5.74 -23.89 59.22
N ASP A 140 -5.07 -24.77 58.47
CA ASP A 140 -3.65 -25.05 58.71
C ASP A 140 -2.82 -23.74 58.65
N THR A 141 -2.32 -23.33 59.81
CA THR A 141 -1.42 -22.19 59.99
C THR A 141 0.05 -22.62 59.99
N SER A 142 0.35 -23.86 59.60
CA SER A 142 1.72 -24.32 59.46
C SER A 142 2.51 -23.42 58.54
N LEU A 143 3.79 -23.26 58.87
CA LEU A 143 4.71 -22.46 58.09
C LEU A 143 4.81 -22.96 56.63
N ALA A 144 4.69 -24.27 56.42
CA ALA A 144 4.73 -24.89 55.09
C ALA A 144 3.53 -24.49 54.23
N SER A 145 2.31 -24.56 54.78
CA SER A 145 1.08 -24.14 54.09
C SER A 145 1.13 -22.66 53.71
N LEU A 146 1.60 -21.80 54.64
CA LEU A 146 1.81 -20.37 54.36
C LEU A 146 2.84 -20.13 53.25
N PHE A 147 3.98 -20.83 53.26
CA PHE A 147 4.97 -20.70 52.19
C PHE A 147 4.44 -21.14 50.83
N CYS A 148 3.67 -22.22 50.77
CA CYS A 148 3.02 -22.65 49.53
C CYS A 148 2.03 -21.60 49.02
N ALA A 149 1.15 -21.08 49.89
CA ALA A 149 0.18 -20.04 49.52
C ALA A 149 0.87 -18.74 49.05
N ILE A 150 1.96 -18.34 49.71
CA ILE A 150 2.78 -17.19 49.28
C ILE A 150 3.39 -17.45 47.90
N ASN A 151 3.94 -18.64 47.66
CA ASN A 151 4.54 -18.99 46.37
C ASN A 151 3.49 -19.02 45.25
N ASP A 152 2.30 -19.57 45.50
CA ASP A 152 1.20 -19.61 44.54
C ASP A 152 0.73 -18.19 44.18
N MET A 153 0.46 -17.35 45.19
CA MET A 153 0.09 -15.95 44.96
C MET A 153 1.19 -15.16 44.24
N THR A 154 2.46 -15.42 44.58
CA THR A 154 3.60 -14.78 43.92
C THR A 154 3.71 -15.21 42.45
N ALA A 155 3.48 -16.49 42.15
CA ALA A 155 3.45 -17.00 40.79
C ALA A 155 2.31 -16.39 39.97
N GLU A 156 1.11 -16.29 40.56
CA GLU A 156 -0.04 -15.61 39.93
C GLU A 156 0.24 -14.12 39.69
N LEU A 157 0.88 -13.43 40.65
CA LEU A 157 1.29 -12.04 40.50
C LEU A 157 2.25 -11.86 39.32
N TYR A 158 3.28 -12.70 39.18
CA TYR A 158 4.19 -12.61 38.03
C TYR A 158 3.50 -12.96 36.71
N ALA A 159 2.62 -13.96 36.69
CA ALA A 159 1.88 -14.33 35.49
C ALA A 159 0.96 -13.20 35.01
N THR A 160 0.26 -12.55 35.95
CA THR A 160 -0.60 -11.40 35.66
C THR A 160 0.21 -10.17 35.23
N GLU A 161 1.33 -9.87 35.89
CA GLU A 161 2.22 -8.78 35.50
C GLU A 161 2.82 -8.99 34.10
N SER A 162 3.24 -10.22 33.77
CA SER A 162 3.72 -10.57 32.42
C SER A 162 2.63 -10.34 31.37
N ARG A 163 1.39 -10.76 31.64
CA ARG A 163 0.26 -10.55 30.73
C ARG A 163 -0.05 -9.06 30.54
N ASN A 164 0.03 -8.26 31.61
CA ASN A 164 -0.14 -6.81 31.54
C ASN A 164 0.93 -6.16 30.65
N ARG A 165 2.21 -6.54 30.81
CA ARG A 165 3.30 -6.05 29.95
C ARG A 165 3.07 -6.38 28.47
N GLU A 166 2.55 -7.57 28.18
CA GLU A 166 2.21 -8.00 26.82
C GLU A 166 1.09 -7.13 26.22
N MET A 167 -0.01 -6.97 26.95
CA MET A 167 -1.12 -6.09 26.53
C MET A 167 -0.67 -4.64 26.31
N GLU A 168 0.20 -4.11 27.17
CA GLU A 168 0.77 -2.77 26.98
C GLU A 168 1.62 -2.66 25.70
N MET A 169 2.38 -3.71 25.34
CA MET A 169 3.14 -3.74 24.09
C MET A 169 2.21 -3.74 22.87
N GLU A 170 1.15 -4.55 22.90
CA GLU A 170 0.14 -4.59 21.84
C GLU A 170 -0.58 -3.24 21.69
N LEU A 171 -0.98 -2.61 22.80
CA LEU A 171 -1.58 -1.27 22.80
C LEU A 171 -0.64 -0.22 22.19
N ARG A 172 0.66 -0.27 22.53
CA ARG A 172 1.65 0.63 21.93
C ARG A 172 1.80 0.40 20.44
N ASP A 173 1.79 -0.85 19.97
CA ASP A 173 1.85 -1.17 18.54
C ASP A 173 0.61 -0.71 17.79
N MET A 174 -0.58 -0.95 18.35
CA MET A 174 -1.85 -0.47 17.79
C MET A 174 -1.90 1.06 17.73
N HIS A 175 -1.40 1.75 18.74
CA HIS A 175 -1.29 3.21 18.72
C HIS A 175 -0.36 3.73 17.61
N LYS A 176 0.78 3.05 17.37
CA LYS A 176 1.68 3.37 16.24
C LYS A 176 1.00 3.14 14.89
N LYS A 177 0.27 2.04 14.74
CA LYS A 177 -0.49 1.75 13.51
C LYS A 177 -1.59 2.79 13.28
N LEU A 178 -2.33 3.16 14.32
CA LEU A 178 -3.39 4.17 14.25
C LEU A 178 -2.84 5.54 13.85
N SER A 179 -1.75 5.98 14.48
CA SER A 179 -1.10 7.25 14.13
C SER A 179 -0.55 7.27 12.70
N ALA A 180 0.02 6.16 12.22
CA ALA A 180 0.43 6.03 10.82
C ALA A 180 -0.77 6.08 9.85
N ALA A 181 -1.88 5.43 10.19
CA ALA A 181 -3.10 5.43 9.40
C ALA A 181 -3.73 6.83 9.32
N LEU A 182 -3.79 7.56 10.43
CA LEU A 182 -4.27 8.95 10.47
C LEU A 182 -3.39 9.88 9.61
N ALA A 183 -2.06 9.75 9.69
CA ALA A 183 -1.16 10.53 8.84
C ALA A 183 -1.35 10.23 7.35
N LEU A 184 -1.64 8.97 7.00
CA LEU A 184 -1.96 8.56 5.64
C LEU A 184 -3.31 9.14 5.18
N GLU A 185 -4.33 9.10 6.04
CA GLU A 185 -5.64 9.68 5.77
C GLU A 185 -5.54 11.18 5.45
N GLU A 186 -4.84 11.95 6.28
CA GLU A 186 -4.62 13.37 6.04
C GLU A 186 -3.91 13.63 4.71
N ARG A 187 -2.93 12.78 4.36
CA ARG A 187 -2.24 12.87 3.07
C ARG A 187 -3.20 12.61 1.91
N LEU A 188 -4.00 11.55 1.98
CA LEU A 188 -4.99 11.22 0.96
C LEU A 188 -6.04 12.32 0.83
N HIS A 189 -6.49 12.91 1.93
CA HIS A 189 -7.43 14.03 1.92
C HIS A 189 -6.83 15.26 1.21
N ARG A 190 -5.56 15.59 1.49
CA ARG A 190 -4.84 16.68 0.79
C ARG A 190 -4.71 16.41 -0.70
N ASP A 191 -4.39 15.17 -1.08
CA ASP A 191 -4.20 14.82 -2.48
C ASP A 191 -5.54 14.79 -3.24
N LEU A 192 -6.61 14.29 -2.62
CA LEU A 192 -7.98 14.36 -3.15
C LEU A 192 -8.36 15.81 -3.45
N LYS A 193 -8.18 16.73 -2.48
CA LYS A 193 -8.46 18.15 -2.68
C LYS A 193 -7.66 18.77 -3.83
N LYS A 194 -6.38 18.39 -4.01
CA LYS A 194 -5.58 18.84 -5.16
C LYS A 194 -6.15 18.29 -6.47
N THR A 195 -6.53 17.02 -6.51
CA THR A 195 -7.09 16.40 -7.72
C THR A 195 -8.43 17.00 -8.12
N GLU A 196 -9.29 17.35 -7.16
CA GLU A 196 -10.54 18.07 -7.41
C GLU A 196 -10.28 19.43 -8.04
N LEU A 197 -9.30 20.20 -7.54
CA LEU A 197 -8.93 21.49 -8.12
C LEU A 197 -8.39 21.36 -9.55
N LEU A 198 -7.63 20.29 -9.83
CA LEU A 198 -7.13 20.01 -11.19
C LEU A 198 -8.27 19.61 -12.13
N LEU A 199 -9.20 18.77 -11.66
CA LEU A 199 -10.38 18.37 -12.39
C LEU A 199 -11.24 19.57 -12.76
N GLU A 200 -11.50 20.46 -11.81
CA GLU A 200 -12.29 21.67 -12.03
C GLU A 200 -11.61 22.60 -13.05
N ARG A 201 -10.29 22.77 -12.96
CA ARG A 201 -9.52 23.53 -13.96
C ARG A 201 -9.65 22.94 -15.36
N GLU A 202 -9.54 21.63 -15.50
CA GLU A 202 -9.64 20.99 -16.81
C GLU A 202 -11.06 21.03 -17.37
N ARG A 203 -12.09 20.91 -16.50
CA ARG A 203 -13.49 21.15 -16.87
C ARG A 203 -13.69 22.54 -17.43
N LEU A 204 -13.26 23.58 -16.71
CA LEU A 204 -13.37 24.97 -17.17
C LEU A 204 -12.66 25.19 -18.51
N LYS A 205 -11.49 24.57 -18.70
CA LYS A 205 -10.74 24.64 -19.96
C LYS A 205 -11.45 23.91 -21.09
N SER A 206 -12.00 22.72 -20.85
CA SER A 206 -12.80 21.98 -21.81
C SER A 206 -14.06 22.77 -22.19
N ASP A 207 -14.76 23.34 -21.22
CA ASP A 207 -15.94 24.16 -21.41
C ASP A 207 -15.62 25.43 -22.23
N SER A 208 -14.47 26.07 -22.00
CA SER A 208 -14.01 27.19 -22.83
C SER A 208 -13.69 26.80 -24.28
N ARG A 209 -13.32 25.53 -24.53
CA ARG A 209 -13.00 24.98 -25.86
C ARG A 209 -14.23 24.45 -26.59
N SER A 210 -15.30 24.10 -25.86
CA SER A 210 -16.55 23.57 -26.39
C SER A 210 -17.16 24.44 -27.51
N PRO A 211 -17.25 25.78 -27.39
CA PRO A 211 -17.75 26.62 -28.49
C PRO A 211 -16.90 26.53 -29.75
N GLN A 212 -15.57 26.49 -29.62
CA GLN A 212 -14.66 26.35 -30.76
C GLN A 212 -14.84 24.99 -31.46
N PHE A 213 -14.99 23.92 -30.68
CA PHE A 213 -15.27 22.60 -31.22
C PHE A 213 -16.62 22.56 -31.98
N LYS A 214 -17.68 23.15 -31.39
CA LYS A 214 -19.00 23.27 -32.05
C LYS A 214 -18.91 24.05 -33.35
N PHE A 215 -18.22 25.19 -33.35
CA PHE A 215 -18.01 25.99 -34.57
C PHE A 215 -17.31 25.19 -35.68
N LEU A 216 -16.26 24.43 -35.35
CA LEU A 216 -15.57 23.59 -36.32
C LEU A 216 -16.46 22.46 -36.84
N GLN A 217 -17.30 21.88 -35.98
CA GLN A 217 -18.28 20.86 -36.36
C GLN A 217 -19.33 21.42 -37.31
N ASP A 218 -19.90 22.59 -37.00
CA ASP A 218 -20.87 23.28 -37.85
C ASP A 218 -20.26 23.64 -39.20
N LYS A 219 -19.01 24.15 -39.22
CA LYS A 219 -18.30 24.48 -40.45
C LYS A 219 -18.01 23.26 -41.31
N ALA A 220 -17.64 22.13 -40.70
CA ALA A 220 -17.43 20.87 -41.41
C ALA A 220 -18.75 20.38 -42.06
N TYR A 221 -19.87 20.52 -41.36
CA TYR A 221 -21.18 20.18 -41.90
C TYR A 221 -21.58 21.09 -43.07
N GLU A 222 -21.37 22.40 -42.94
CA GLU A 222 -21.58 23.38 -44.02
C GLU A 222 -20.75 23.05 -45.27
N LEU A 223 -19.44 22.79 -45.09
CA LEU A 223 -18.55 22.41 -46.19
C LEU A 223 -18.99 21.11 -46.85
N LYS A 224 -19.45 20.12 -46.06
CA LYS A 224 -19.98 18.86 -46.61
C LYS A 224 -21.20 19.10 -47.49
N ILE A 225 -22.15 19.92 -47.06
CA ILE A 225 -23.31 20.30 -47.88
C ILE A 225 -22.85 21.03 -49.15
N SER A 226 -21.92 21.97 -49.02
CA SER A 226 -21.39 22.72 -50.17
C SER A 226 -20.70 21.82 -51.19
N ILE A 227 -19.96 20.82 -50.74
CA ILE A 227 -19.31 19.82 -51.62
C ILE A 227 -20.39 19.00 -52.32
N GLN A 228 -21.38 18.49 -51.60
CA GLN A 228 -22.47 17.70 -52.19
C GLN A 228 -23.24 18.51 -53.24
N LEU A 229 -23.56 19.78 -52.96
CA LEU A 229 -24.22 20.65 -53.93
C LEU A 229 -23.35 20.90 -55.17
N ALA A 230 -22.04 21.12 -54.99
CA ALA A 230 -21.12 21.31 -56.11
C ALA A 230 -20.98 20.03 -56.94
N GLU A 231 -20.93 18.86 -56.31
CA GLU A 231 -20.96 17.56 -56.98
C GLU A 231 -22.25 17.37 -57.78
N GLU A 232 -23.41 17.67 -57.21
CA GLU A 232 -24.70 17.64 -57.92
C GLU A 232 -24.71 18.60 -59.11
N GLN A 233 -24.17 19.82 -58.96
CA GLN A 233 -24.04 20.77 -60.06
C GLN A 233 -23.10 20.28 -61.16
N LEU A 234 -21.99 19.65 -60.80
CA LEU A 234 -21.07 19.04 -61.76
C LEU A 234 -21.77 17.91 -62.51
N LEU A 235 -22.45 17.01 -61.81
CA LEU A 235 -23.24 15.93 -62.41
C LEU A 235 -24.34 16.47 -63.34
N ALA A 236 -25.07 17.51 -62.92
CA ALA A 236 -26.11 18.14 -63.74
C ALA A 236 -25.56 18.79 -65.02
N ARG A 237 -24.30 19.27 -65.00
CA ARG A 237 -23.59 19.78 -66.17
C ARG A 237 -23.00 18.69 -67.06
N GLY A 238 -23.24 17.41 -66.74
CA GLY A 238 -22.75 16.26 -67.50
C GLY A 238 -21.29 15.92 -67.20
N TRP A 239 -20.76 16.36 -66.05
CA TRP A 239 -19.44 15.91 -65.60
C TRP A 239 -19.49 14.43 -65.22
N ASP A 240 -18.53 13.67 -65.71
CA ASP A 240 -18.34 12.25 -65.40
C ASP A 240 -16.88 12.02 -65.01
N LYS A 241 -16.61 10.97 -64.23
CA LYS A 241 -15.27 10.61 -63.74
C LYS A 241 -14.31 10.29 -64.90
N SER A 242 -14.83 9.98 -66.08
CA SER A 242 -14.08 9.83 -67.33
C SER A 242 -13.40 11.12 -67.81
N LEU A 243 -13.88 12.30 -67.39
CA LEU A 243 -13.29 13.61 -67.68
C LEU A 243 -12.21 14.03 -66.66
N THR A 244 -11.87 13.15 -65.72
CA THR A 244 -10.76 13.40 -64.78
C THR A 244 -9.43 13.38 -65.53
N HIS A 245 -8.47 14.22 -65.11
CA HIS A 245 -7.14 14.29 -65.74
C HIS A 245 -6.47 12.91 -65.86
N GLU A 246 -6.60 12.05 -64.85
CA GLU A 246 -6.07 10.68 -64.86
C GLU A 246 -6.69 9.80 -65.96
N SER A 247 -8.02 9.84 -66.09
CA SER A 247 -8.77 9.13 -67.13
C SER A 247 -8.43 9.65 -68.53
N LEU A 248 -8.27 10.96 -68.69
CA LEU A 248 -7.92 11.58 -69.98
C LEU A 248 -6.47 11.28 -70.39
N LEU A 249 -5.56 11.27 -69.42
CA LEU A 249 -4.16 10.91 -69.63
C LEU A 249 -4.03 9.44 -70.02
N SER A 250 -4.69 8.52 -69.31
CA SER A 250 -4.71 7.09 -69.69
C SER A 250 -5.36 6.84 -71.05
N LEU A 251 -6.43 7.57 -71.41
CA LEU A 251 -7.00 7.53 -72.75
C LEU A 251 -6.02 8.05 -73.81
N SER A 252 -5.29 9.14 -73.53
CA SER A 252 -4.28 9.67 -74.44
C SER A 252 -3.11 8.67 -74.64
N GLU A 253 -2.71 7.96 -73.59
CA GLU A 253 -1.66 6.95 -73.66
C GLU A 253 -2.11 5.73 -74.48
N THR A 254 -3.36 5.28 -74.30
CA THR A 254 -3.92 4.18 -75.11
C THR A 254 -4.11 4.60 -76.56
N LEU A 255 -4.55 5.84 -76.84
CA LEU A 255 -4.63 6.41 -78.18
C LEU A 255 -3.25 6.47 -78.83
N ALA A 256 -2.22 6.92 -78.11
CA ALA A 256 -0.84 6.98 -78.61
C ALA A 256 -0.29 5.58 -78.91
N LYS A 257 -0.63 4.56 -78.11
CA LYS A 257 -0.30 3.16 -78.41
C LYS A 257 -1.02 2.69 -79.68
N LEU A 258 -2.33 2.91 -79.75
CA LEU A 258 -3.15 2.51 -80.90
C LEU A 258 -2.71 3.21 -82.21
N GLN A 259 -2.29 4.48 -82.12
CA GLN A 259 -1.72 5.21 -83.26
C GLN A 259 -0.39 4.64 -83.73
N LYS A 260 0.46 4.18 -82.81
CA LYS A 260 1.69 3.46 -83.18
C LYS A 260 1.34 2.14 -83.87
N ASP A 261 0.37 1.41 -83.33
CA ASP A 261 -0.08 0.14 -83.92
C ASP A 261 -0.70 0.35 -85.30
N ASP A 262 -1.54 1.37 -85.50
CA ASP A 262 -2.11 1.74 -86.81
C ASP A 262 -1.03 2.19 -87.80
N ALA A 263 -0.01 2.92 -87.35
CA ALA A 263 1.14 3.27 -88.19
C ALA A 263 1.95 2.05 -88.62
N LEU A 264 2.17 1.09 -87.71
CA LEU A 264 2.81 -0.19 -88.04
C LEU A 264 1.95 -1.02 -89.01
N LEU A 265 0.65 -1.11 -88.78
CA LEU A 265 -0.27 -1.84 -89.65
C LEU A 265 -0.37 -1.22 -91.04
N LYS A 266 -0.32 0.12 -91.14
CA LYS A 266 -0.25 0.83 -92.43
C LYS A 266 1.06 0.55 -93.16
N GLN A 267 2.19 0.51 -92.45
CA GLN A 267 3.47 0.14 -93.04
C GLN A 267 3.47 -1.32 -93.53
N GLU A 268 2.90 -2.24 -92.76
CA GLU A 268 2.69 -3.62 -93.22
C GLU A 268 1.79 -3.65 -94.46
N LEU A 269 0.65 -2.94 -94.46
CA LEU A 269 -0.24 -2.86 -95.61
C LEU A 269 0.42 -2.25 -96.85
N GLU A 270 1.28 -1.26 -96.68
CA GLU A 270 2.06 -0.63 -97.75
C GLU A 270 3.05 -1.62 -98.38
N ASN A 271 3.68 -2.50 -97.58
CA ASN A 271 4.48 -3.62 -98.11
C ASN A 271 3.64 -4.62 -98.92
N TYR A 272 2.34 -4.73 -98.63
CA TYR A 272 1.41 -5.59 -99.37
C TYR A 272 0.70 -4.88 -100.53
N GLN A 273 0.96 -3.58 -100.76
CA GLN A 273 0.24 -2.78 -101.76
C GLN A 273 0.59 -3.16 -103.21
N ASP A 274 1.77 -3.78 -103.43
CA ASP A 274 2.18 -4.37 -104.71
C ASP A 274 1.48 -5.70 -105.02
N LEU A 275 0.80 -6.32 -104.04
CA LEU A 275 0.01 -7.53 -104.27
C LEU A 275 -1.41 -7.13 -104.72
N THR A 276 -1.84 -7.69 -105.84
CA THR A 276 -3.21 -7.50 -106.32
C THR A 276 -4.23 -7.98 -105.26
N PRO A 277 -5.33 -7.25 -104.99
CA PRO A 277 -6.29 -7.57 -103.92
C PRO A 277 -6.97 -8.96 -104.01
N ASN A 278 -6.76 -9.72 -105.08
CA ASN A 278 -7.30 -11.07 -105.25
C ASN A 278 -6.22 -12.13 -104.92
N PRO A 279 -6.41 -12.96 -103.87
CA PRO A 279 -5.39 -13.89 -103.37
C PRO A 279 -4.96 -14.95 -104.40
N SER A 280 -5.82 -15.27 -105.37
CA SER A 280 -5.50 -16.22 -106.45
C SER A 280 -4.56 -15.62 -107.49
N LEU A 281 -4.73 -14.33 -107.84
CA LEU A 281 -3.85 -13.61 -108.76
C LEU A 281 -2.51 -13.23 -108.11
N ALA A 282 -2.52 -12.89 -106.83
CA ALA A 282 -1.30 -12.62 -106.08
C ALA A 282 -0.35 -13.83 -106.03
N LYS A 283 -0.88 -15.05 -105.86
CA LYS A 283 -0.07 -16.29 -105.93
C LYS A 283 0.59 -16.48 -107.30
N VAL A 284 -0.12 -16.18 -108.39
CA VAL A 284 0.42 -16.27 -109.75
C VAL A 284 1.53 -15.24 -109.96
N ARG A 285 1.34 -13.99 -109.48
CA ARG A 285 2.35 -12.95 -109.64
C ARG A 285 3.60 -13.21 -108.79
N ILE A 286 3.45 -13.78 -107.59
CA ILE A 286 4.58 -14.25 -106.77
C ILE A 286 5.31 -15.39 -107.48
N GLU A 287 4.60 -16.35 -108.09
CA GLU A 287 5.21 -17.43 -108.89
C GLU A 287 5.96 -16.89 -110.11
N GLU A 288 5.41 -15.91 -110.84
CA GLU A 288 6.09 -15.26 -111.97
C GLU A 288 7.37 -14.55 -111.55
N VAL A 289 7.32 -13.70 -110.51
CA VAL A 289 8.51 -13.00 -110.01
C VAL A 289 9.53 -13.99 -109.46
N ARG A 290 9.09 -15.10 -108.84
CA ARG A 290 10.00 -16.17 -108.40
C ARG A 290 10.68 -16.88 -109.57
N ARG A 291 9.98 -17.06 -110.70
CA ARG A 291 10.58 -17.58 -111.94
C ARG A 291 11.55 -16.59 -112.56
N GLU A 292 11.22 -15.29 -112.55
CA GLU A 292 12.13 -14.23 -113.02
C GLU A 292 13.40 -14.14 -112.15
N LEU A 293 13.27 -14.25 -110.82
CA LEU A 293 14.41 -14.30 -109.90
C LEU A 293 15.29 -15.52 -110.14
N ASN A 294 14.69 -16.71 -110.24
CA ASN A 294 15.44 -17.94 -110.53
C ASN A 294 16.16 -17.86 -111.89
N ALA A 295 15.53 -17.26 -112.91
CA ALA A 295 16.18 -17.04 -114.20
C ALA A 295 17.39 -16.10 -114.08
N LEU A 296 17.28 -15.02 -113.30
CA LEU A 296 18.38 -14.08 -113.07
C LEU A 296 19.50 -14.70 -112.21
N GLU A 297 19.15 -15.53 -111.21
CA GLU A 297 20.12 -16.31 -110.44
C GLU A 297 20.84 -17.34 -111.33
N GLU A 298 20.13 -17.99 -112.27
CA GLU A 298 20.76 -18.86 -113.27
C GLU A 298 21.68 -18.10 -114.22
N GLU A 299 21.31 -16.89 -114.65
CA GLU A 299 22.21 -16.03 -115.43
C GLU A 299 23.43 -15.59 -114.62
N PHE A 300 23.25 -15.24 -113.36
CA PHE A 300 24.35 -14.90 -112.45
C PHE A 300 25.27 -16.12 -112.22
N LEU A 301 24.70 -17.31 -112.02
CA LEU A 301 25.46 -18.56 -111.89
C LEU A 301 26.21 -18.92 -113.17
N LYS A 302 25.64 -18.67 -114.36
CA LYS A 302 26.34 -18.80 -115.65
C LYS A 302 27.51 -17.83 -115.77
N TYR A 303 27.35 -16.59 -115.30
CA TYR A 303 28.42 -15.60 -115.28
C TYR A 303 29.56 -16.03 -114.33
N VAL A 304 29.22 -16.53 -113.14
CA VAL A 304 30.20 -17.02 -112.14
C VAL A 304 30.92 -18.30 -112.61
N THR A 305 30.24 -19.20 -113.34
CA THR A 305 30.87 -20.39 -113.92
C THR A 305 31.73 -20.07 -115.14
N ALA A 306 31.35 -19.09 -115.97
CA ALA A 306 32.21 -18.57 -117.04
C ALA A 306 33.51 -17.97 -116.48
N LEU A 307 33.44 -17.24 -115.36
CA LEU A 307 34.60 -16.74 -114.63
C LEU A 307 35.51 -17.85 -114.07
N SER A 308 34.96 -19.06 -113.87
CA SER A 308 35.70 -20.20 -113.28
C SER A 308 36.32 -21.13 -114.33
N VAL A 309 35.82 -21.15 -115.58
CA VAL A 309 36.35 -22.00 -116.68
C VAL A 309 37.50 -21.32 -117.42
N GLU A 310 37.56 -19.98 -117.44
CA GLU A 310 38.64 -19.25 -118.12
C GLU A 310 39.91 -19.09 -117.25
N MET A 311 39.88 -19.52 -115.98
CA MET A 311 41.03 -19.54 -115.06
C MET A 311 41.80 -20.89 -115.03
N GLN A 312 41.74 -21.71 -116.10
CA GLN A 312 42.51 -22.96 -116.19
C GLN A 312 43.16 -23.16 -117.59
N GLU A 313 44.24 -22.42 -117.85
CA GLU A 313 45.31 -22.68 -118.85
C GLU A 313 46.45 -23.55 -118.22
N PRO A 314 47.57 -23.96 -118.89
CA PRO A 314 47.88 -24.32 -120.30
C PRO A 314 48.79 -25.59 -120.44
N SER A 315 49.04 -26.11 -121.67
CA SER A 315 50.37 -26.65 -122.12
C SER A 315 50.36 -27.34 -123.51
N LYS A 316 50.86 -26.60 -124.51
CA LYS A 316 51.82 -26.86 -125.63
C LYS A 316 52.42 -28.28 -125.88
N PRO A 317 52.93 -28.59 -127.10
CA PRO A 317 53.67 -27.72 -128.05
C PRO A 317 53.01 -27.42 -129.39
#